data_AF-A0A926UM02-F1
#
_entry.id   AF-A0A926UM02-F1
#
_cell.length_a   1.000
_cell.length_b   1.000
_cell.length_c   1.000
_cell.angle_alpha   90.00
_cell.angle_beta   90.00
_cell.angle_gamma   90.00
#
_symmetry.space_group_name_H-M   'P 1'
#
loop_
_entity.id
_entity.type
_entity.pdbx_description
1 polymer ?
#
loop_
_entity_poly.entity_id
_entity_poly.type
_entity_poly.pdbx_seq_one_letter_code
_entity_poly.pdbx_strand_id
1 'polypeptide(L)'
;MYVQQVLKAMADGFYSVNNFEQIPPNLETYYQQHWQKMQGEGLSDVAVNILRVLTAEETPAVSTVAISQIIKADVFDVAEIMETWLEFLQEIHRGKEIQYQLYHHSFQLWLKKVIGKS
;
A
#
# COMPACT_ATOMS: atom_id res chain seq x y z
N MET A 1 -8.25 -6.39 -14.20
CA MET A 1 -8.37 -7.85 -13.90
C MET A 1 -7.05 -8.38 -13.35
N TYR A 2 -7.04 -9.52 -12.64
CA TYR A 2 -5.87 -10.09 -11.96
C TYR A 2 -4.58 -10.10 -12.80
N VAL A 3 -4.66 -10.61 -14.03
CA VAL A 3 -3.51 -10.69 -14.97
C VAL A 3 -2.87 -9.32 -15.22
N GLN A 4 -3.67 -8.26 -15.37
CA GLN A 4 -3.15 -6.91 -15.57
C GLN A 4 -2.35 -6.41 -14.36
N GLN A 5 -2.77 -6.78 -13.14
CA GLN A 5 -2.06 -6.42 -11.91
C GLN A 5 -0.72 -7.15 -11.81
N VAL A 6 -0.70 -8.44 -12.15
CA VAL A 6 0.53 -9.24 -12.18
C VAL A 6 1.51 -8.72 -13.24
N LEU A 7 1.03 -8.42 -14.45
CA LEU A 7 1.88 -7.86 -15.51
C LEU A 7 2.47 -6.50 -15.12
N LYS A 8 1.69 -5.65 -14.44
CA LYS A 8 2.18 -4.39 -13.89
C LYS A 8 3.23 -4.63 -12.81
N ALA A 9 2.97 -5.53 -11.86
CA ALA A 9 3.91 -5.89 -10.80
C ALA A 9 5.25 -6.42 -11.37
N MET A 10 5.21 -7.22 -12.44
CA MET A 10 6.43 -7.64 -13.16
C MET A 10 7.18 -6.48 -13.77
N ALA A 11 6.48 -5.54 -14.43
CA ALA A 11 7.10 -4.35 -15.01
C ALA A 11 7.73 -3.45 -13.93
N ASP A 12 7.11 -3.39 -12.76
CA ASP A 12 7.58 -2.64 -11.59
C ASP A 12 8.66 -3.40 -10.79
N GLY A 13 9.06 -4.61 -11.23
CA GLY A 13 10.16 -5.39 -10.68
C GLY A 13 9.81 -6.27 -9.45
N PHE A 14 8.53 -6.38 -9.09
CA PHE A 14 8.08 -7.22 -7.97
C PHE A 14 8.32 -8.72 -8.19
N TYR A 15 8.16 -9.17 -9.43
CA TYR A 15 8.39 -10.57 -9.82
C TYR A 15 9.49 -10.63 -10.85
N SER A 16 10.33 -11.67 -10.75
CA SER A 16 11.28 -11.96 -11.80
C SER A 16 10.53 -12.43 -13.05
N VAL A 17 10.80 -11.78 -14.20
CA VAL A 17 10.25 -12.18 -15.51
C VAL A 17 10.63 -13.63 -15.87
N ASN A 18 11.68 -14.16 -15.25
CA ASN A 18 12.18 -15.52 -15.50
C ASN A 18 11.70 -16.55 -14.48
N ASN A 19 10.90 -16.17 -13.48
CA ASN A 19 10.41 -17.10 -12.46
C ASN A 19 8.88 -16.99 -12.27
N PHE A 20 8.16 -17.79 -13.04
CA PHE A 20 6.69 -17.85 -13.01
C PHE A 20 6.15 -18.53 -11.74
N GLU A 21 6.95 -19.26 -10.97
CA GLU A 21 6.51 -19.87 -9.70
C GLU A 21 6.25 -18.82 -8.61
N GLN A 22 6.81 -17.61 -8.76
CA GLN A 22 6.53 -16.48 -7.87
C GLN A 22 5.14 -15.88 -8.12
N ILE A 23 4.53 -16.16 -9.27
CA ILE A 23 3.23 -15.61 -9.63
C ILE A 23 2.15 -16.28 -8.80
N PRO A 24 1.33 -15.51 -8.08
CA PRO A 24 0.27 -16.11 -7.28
C PRO A 24 -0.78 -16.82 -8.15
N PRO A 25 -1.44 -17.86 -7.64
CA PRO A 25 -2.46 -18.58 -8.40
C PRO A 25 -3.73 -17.74 -8.64
N ASN A 26 -3.99 -16.73 -7.81
CA ASN A 26 -5.16 -15.87 -7.90
C ASN A 26 -4.93 -14.50 -7.24
N LEU A 27 -5.89 -13.59 -7.44
CA LEU A 27 -5.83 -12.21 -6.94
C LEU A 27 -5.77 -12.10 -5.42
N GLU A 28 -6.44 -13.00 -4.71
CA GLU A 28 -6.46 -12.98 -3.24
C GLU A 28 -5.09 -13.38 -2.68
N THR A 29 -4.47 -14.43 -3.21
CA THR A 29 -3.11 -14.83 -2.83
C THR A 29 -2.10 -13.73 -3.15
N TYR A 30 -2.27 -13.05 -4.29
CA TYR A 30 -1.46 -11.87 -4.64
C TYR A 30 -1.56 -10.75 -3.60
N TYR A 31 -2.77 -10.40 -3.17
CA TYR A 31 -2.96 -9.41 -2.11
C TYR A 31 -2.47 -9.86 -0.73
N GLN A 32 -2.62 -11.14 -0.38
CA GLN A 32 -2.07 -11.69 0.86
C GLN A 32 -0.55 -11.58 0.91
N GLN A 33 0.15 -11.89 -0.18
CA GLN A 33 1.61 -11.78 -0.22
C GLN A 33 2.08 -10.33 -0.07
N HIS A 34 1.42 -9.39 -0.76
CA HIS A 34 1.73 -7.97 -0.62
C HIS A 34 1.48 -7.47 0.81
N TRP A 35 0.38 -7.90 1.41
CA TRP A 35 0.07 -7.58 2.80
C TRP A 35 1.11 -8.13 3.78
N GLN A 36 1.52 -9.39 3.64
CA GLN A 36 2.57 -9.98 4.48
C GLN A 36 3.88 -9.19 4.37
N LYS A 37 4.23 -8.74 3.17
CA LYS A 37 5.42 -7.91 2.95
C LYS A 37 5.29 -6.53 3.60
N MET A 38 4.11 -5.89 3.54
CA MET A 38 3.83 -4.63 4.25
C MET A 38 3.91 -4.79 5.77
N GLN A 39 3.48 -5.94 6.31
CA GLN A 39 3.53 -6.22 7.74
C GLN A 39 4.96 -6.42 8.25
N GLY A 40 5.87 -6.96 7.43
CA GLY A 40 7.23 -7.28 7.86
C GLY A 40 7.23 -8.16 9.11
N GLU A 41 7.91 -7.72 10.17
CA GLU A 41 7.93 -8.38 11.48
C GLU A 41 6.73 -8.03 12.37
N GLY A 42 5.91 -7.06 11.96
CA GLY A 42 4.74 -6.56 12.69
C GLY A 42 4.44 -5.11 12.35
N LEU A 43 3.20 -4.68 12.64
CA LEU A 43 2.77 -3.30 12.43
C LEU A 43 2.78 -2.53 13.74
N SER A 44 3.36 -1.33 13.74
CA SER A 44 3.20 -0.36 14.82
C SER A 44 1.80 0.26 14.83
N ASP A 45 1.42 0.89 15.94
CA ASP A 45 0.15 1.63 16.03
C ASP A 45 0.08 2.76 14.99
N VAL A 46 1.21 3.41 14.70
CA VAL A 46 1.32 4.43 13.66
C VAL A 46 1.02 3.81 12.29
N ALA A 47 1.63 2.66 11.96
CA ALA A 47 1.40 1.97 10.71
C ALA A 47 -0.07 1.55 10.53
N VAL A 48 -0.70 1.02 11.58
CA VAL A 48 -2.13 0.68 11.56
C VAL A 48 -3.01 1.92 11.31
N ASN A 49 -2.69 3.04 11.93
CA ASN A 49 -3.44 4.28 11.73
C ASN A 49 -3.22 4.88 10.33
N ILE A 50 -2.02 4.80 9.77
CA ILE A 50 -1.76 5.17 8.36
C ILE A 50 -2.64 4.32 7.43
N LEU A 51 -2.70 3.01 7.66
CA LEU A 51 -3.54 2.11 6.85
C LEU A 51 -5.03 2.46 6.95
N ARG A 52 -5.51 2.86 8.12
CA ARG A 52 -6.90 3.34 8.29
C ARG A 52 -7.16 4.60 7.46
N VAL A 53 -6.20 5.51 7.36
CA VAL A 53 -6.31 6.69 6.48
C VAL A 53 -6.33 6.25 5.01
N LEU A 54 -5.35 5.44 4.57
CA LEU A 54 -5.25 5.01 3.17
C LEU A 54 -6.42 4.13 2.68
N THR A 55 -7.14 3.48 3.60
CA THR A 55 -8.27 2.59 3.29
C THR A 55 -9.64 3.19 3.57
N ALA A 56 -9.72 4.43 4.08
CA ALA A 56 -10.99 5.12 4.29
C ALA A 56 -11.72 5.37 2.95
N GLU A 57 -13.06 5.40 2.99
CA GLU A 57 -13.88 5.61 1.79
C GLU A 57 -13.61 6.97 1.17
N GLU A 58 -13.60 7.01 -0.17
CA GLU A 58 -13.41 8.24 -0.94
C GLU A 58 -12.09 8.98 -0.66
N THR A 59 -11.13 8.34 0.02
CA THR A 59 -9.85 8.98 0.32
C THR A 59 -9.12 9.33 -0.97
N PRO A 60 -8.98 10.62 -1.32
CA PRO A 60 -8.10 11.01 -2.40
C PRO A 60 -6.65 10.68 -2.02
N ALA A 61 -5.72 10.78 -2.96
CA ALA A 61 -4.32 10.70 -2.60
C ALA A 61 -3.97 11.74 -1.51
N VAL A 62 -3.22 11.31 -0.50
CA VAL A 62 -2.91 12.08 0.71
C VAL A 62 -1.40 12.25 0.86
N SER A 63 -0.94 13.42 1.30
CA SER A 63 0.48 13.64 1.58
C SER A 63 0.87 13.10 2.95
N THR A 64 2.15 12.77 3.14
CA THR A 64 2.72 12.35 4.44
C THR A 64 2.39 13.34 5.55
N VAL A 65 2.46 14.65 5.25
CA VAL A 65 2.10 15.72 6.19
C VAL A 65 0.63 15.63 6.57
N ALA A 66 -0.28 15.48 5.61
CA ALA A 66 -1.71 15.34 5.89
C ALA A 66 -2.01 14.11 6.76
N ILE A 67 -1.38 12.97 6.47
CA ILE A 67 -1.53 11.74 7.27
C ILE A 67 -1.07 11.99 8.72
N SER A 68 0.11 12.60 8.91
CA SER A 68 0.65 12.90 10.25
C SER A 68 -0.30 13.77 11.09
N GLN A 69 -0.95 14.75 10.47
CA GLN A 69 -1.94 15.61 11.11
C GLN A 69 -3.22 14.85 11.48
N ILE A 70 -3.70 13.97 10.59
CA ILE A 70 -4.91 13.16 10.83
C ILE A 70 -4.72 12.22 12.01
N ILE A 71 -3.58 11.52 12.07
CA ILE A 71 -3.32 10.50 13.10
C ILE A 71 -2.60 11.05 14.33
N LYS A 72 -2.25 12.36 14.33
CA LYS A 72 -1.49 13.06 15.37
C LYS A 72 -0.16 12.36 15.72
N ALA A 73 0.58 11.96 14.70
CA ALA A 73 1.91 11.35 14.81
C ALA A 73 3.01 12.30 14.30
N ASP A 74 4.26 11.98 14.63
CA ASP A 74 5.41 12.67 14.06
C ASP A 74 5.48 12.42 12.54
N VAL A 75 5.82 13.45 11.77
CA VAL A 75 5.85 13.36 10.30
C VAL A 75 6.99 12.48 9.80
N PHE A 76 8.11 12.39 10.53
CA PHE A 76 9.23 11.53 10.19
C PHE A 76 8.89 10.05 10.40
N ASP A 77 8.15 9.71 11.48
CA ASP A 77 7.65 8.35 11.69
C ASP A 77 6.71 7.91 10.55
N VAL A 78 5.83 8.83 10.11
CA VAL A 78 4.95 8.55 8.96
C VAL A 78 5.75 8.42 7.67
N ALA A 79 6.76 9.28 7.45
CA ALA A 79 7.59 9.24 6.26
C ALA A 79 8.35 7.91 6.15
N GLU A 80 8.97 7.45 7.24
CA GLU A 80 9.70 6.19 7.27
C GLU A 80 8.80 5.01 6.89
N ILE A 81 7.59 4.93 7.45
CA ILE A 81 6.64 3.87 7.11
C ILE A 81 6.22 3.97 5.64
N MET A 82 5.90 5.17 5.16
CA MET A 82 5.51 5.37 3.75
C MET A 82 6.65 5.00 2.78
N GLU A 83 7.90 5.28 3.14
CA GLU A 83 9.09 4.88 2.38
C GLU A 83 9.23 3.36 2.28
N THR A 84 9.01 2.64 3.39
CA THR A 84 9.01 1.15 3.36
C THR A 84 7.88 0.57 2.52
N TRP A 85 6.80 1.33 2.31
CA TRP A 85 5.63 0.90 1.57
C TRP A 85 5.54 1.45 0.15
N LEU A 86 6.56 2.17 -0.35
CA LEU A 86 6.53 2.83 -1.66
C LEU A 86 6.08 1.91 -2.80
N GLU A 87 6.48 0.65 -2.77
CA GLU A 87 6.12 -0.34 -3.78
C GLU A 87 4.60 -0.65 -3.82
N PHE A 88 3.89 -0.43 -2.71
CA PHE A 88 2.43 -0.59 -2.60
C PHE A 88 1.67 0.73 -2.74
N LEU A 89 2.38 1.81 -3.03
CA LEU A 89 1.82 3.14 -3.17
C LEU A 89 1.94 3.59 -4.62
N GLN A 90 0.99 4.43 -5.01
CA GLN A 90 1.09 5.24 -6.20
C GLN A 90 1.38 6.67 -5.78
N GLU A 91 2.51 7.20 -6.24
CA GLU A 91 2.86 8.60 -6.10
C GLU A 91 2.08 9.45 -7.11
N ILE A 92 1.48 10.53 -6.62
CA ILE A 92 0.78 11.53 -7.43
C ILE A 92 1.43 12.88 -7.17
N HIS A 93 2.11 13.38 -8.18
CA HIS A 93 2.81 14.66 -8.10
C HIS A 93 1.83 15.80 -8.39
N ARG A 94 1.61 16.67 -7.40
CA ARG A 94 0.77 17.87 -7.49
C ARG A 94 1.64 19.10 -7.24
N GLY A 95 2.31 19.55 -8.29
CA GLY A 95 3.26 20.67 -8.20
C GLY A 95 4.49 20.27 -7.38
N LYS A 96 4.64 20.86 -6.18
CA LYS A 96 5.73 20.55 -5.23
C LYS A 96 5.34 19.52 -4.17
N GLU A 97 4.07 19.12 -4.10
CA GLU A 97 3.59 18.12 -3.13
C GLU A 97 3.51 16.73 -3.80
N ILE A 98 3.98 15.72 -3.07
CA ILE A 98 3.78 14.31 -3.40
C ILE A 98 2.63 13.80 -2.53
N GLN A 99 1.63 13.23 -3.18
CA GLN A 99 0.50 12.58 -2.53
C GLN A 99 0.53 11.09 -2.83
N TYR A 100 0.01 10.29 -1.91
CA TYR A 100 0.05 8.84 -1.99
C TYR A 100 -1.35 8.26 -1.91
N GLN A 101 -1.58 7.24 -2.70
CA GLN A 101 -2.72 6.33 -2.56
C GLN A 101 -2.24 4.90 -2.77
N LEU A 102 -3.03 3.90 -2.37
CA LEU A 102 -2.69 2.51 -2.69
C LEU A 102 -2.71 2.28 -4.20
N TYR A 103 -1.72 1.54 -4.71
CA TYR A 103 -1.48 1.34 -6.14
C TYR A 103 -2.63 0.67 -6.91
N HIS A 104 -3.54 0.00 -6.21
CA HIS A 104 -4.77 -0.60 -6.74
C HIS A 104 -5.98 -0.34 -5.87
N HIS A 105 -7.07 0.16 -6.46
CA HIS A 105 -8.35 0.32 -5.77
C HIS A 105 -8.90 -1.01 -5.22
N SER A 106 -8.77 -2.11 -5.98
CA SER A 106 -9.18 -3.44 -5.48
C SER A 106 -8.30 -3.94 -4.33
N PHE A 107 -7.03 -3.52 -4.24
CA PHE A 107 -6.17 -3.80 -3.09
C PHE A 107 -6.61 -3.00 -1.86
N GLN A 108 -6.93 -1.71 -2.03
CA GLN A 108 -7.50 -0.87 -0.98
C GLN A 108 -8.78 -1.49 -0.38
N LEU A 109 -9.72 -1.92 -1.23
CA LEU A 109 -10.95 -2.58 -0.79
C LEU A 109 -10.69 -3.90 -0.05
N TRP A 110 -9.68 -4.67 -0.50
CA TRP A 110 -9.29 -5.91 0.15
C TRP A 110 -8.63 -5.63 1.51
N LEU A 111 -7.69 -4.69 1.60
CA LEU A 111 -7.03 -4.28 2.84
C LEU A 111 -8.02 -3.76 3.88
N LYS A 112 -9.01 -2.96 3.46
CA LYS A 112 -10.08 -2.47 4.35
C LYS A 112 -10.79 -3.62 5.08
N LYS A 113 -11.05 -4.73 4.37
CA LYS A 113 -11.69 -5.93 4.96
C LYS A 113 -10.76 -6.68 5.90
N VAL A 114 -9.44 -6.62 5.69
CA VAL A 114 -8.43 -7.29 6.52
C VAL A 114 -8.21 -6.52 7.82
N ILE A 115 -8.00 -5.20 7.72
CA ILE A 115 -7.75 -4.33 8.87
C ILE A 115 -9.00 -4.19 9.75
N GLY A 116 -10.20 -4.17 9.18
CA GLY A 116 -11.45 -4.10 9.94
C GLY A 116 -11.82 -5.39 10.70
N LYS A 117 -11.07 -6.48 10.52
CA LYS A 117 -11.24 -7.75 11.24
C LYS A 117 -10.22 -7.94 12.39
N SER A 118 -9.27 -7.03 12.54
CA SER A 118 -8.19 -7.06 13.55
C SER A 118 -8.50 -6.09 14.69
#